data_AF-A0A931ZH57-F1
#
_entry.id   AF-A0A931ZH57-F1
#
_cell.length_a   1.000
_cell.length_b   1.000
_cell.length_c   1.000
_cell.angle_alpha   90.00
_cell.angle_beta   90.00
_cell.angle_gamma   90.00
#
_symmetry.space_group_name_H-M   'P 1'
#
loop_
_entity.id
_entity.type
_entity.pdbx_description
1 polymer ?
#
loop_
_entity_poly.entity_id
_entity_poly.type
_entity_poly.pdbx_seq_one_letter_code
_entity_poly.pdbx_strand_id
1 'polypeptide(L)' 'MQINGQEPIGQLIKDYPVLKEVLQAYGLHCAGCFLNEWDTLAGGARLHGMSEREMYNLLRDVNEVIRTRVLYAETQ' A
#
# COMPACT_ATOMS: atom_id res chain seq x y z
N MET A 1 0.13 -13.21 1.10
CA MET A 1 -0.99 -12.34 1.54
C MET A 1 -1.61 -11.67 0.32
N GLN A 2 -2.93 -11.49 0.31
CA GLN A 2 -3.64 -10.70 -0.70
C GLN A 2 -4.52 -9.67 0.00
N ILE A 3 -4.41 -8.40 -0.38
CA ILE A 3 -5.09 -7.27 0.22
C ILE A 3 -6.13 -6.66 -0.72
N ASN A 4 -7.14 -5.99 -0.15
CA ASN A 4 -8.19 -5.30 -0.91
C ASN A 4 -8.28 -3.79 -0.64
N GLY A 5 -7.39 -3.25 0.19
CA GLY A 5 -7.27 -1.83 0.45
C GLY A 5 -7.99 -1.36 1.71
N GLN A 6 -8.63 -2.26 2.46
CA GLN A 6 -9.18 -1.97 3.79
C GLN A 6 -8.11 -1.99 4.90
N GLU A 7 -6.92 -2.46 4.57
CA GLU A 7 -5.79 -2.53 5.48
C GLU A 7 -5.27 -1.11 5.77
N PRO A 8 -4.92 -0.80 7.03
CA PRO A 8 -4.32 0.48 7.37
C PRO A 8 -2.98 0.67 6.65
N ILE A 9 -2.78 1.86 6.06
CA ILE A 9 -1.54 2.22 5.35
C ILE A 9 -0.33 2.08 6.28
N GLY A 10 -0.45 2.55 7.53
CA GLY A 10 0.61 2.43 8.53
C GLY A 10 1.03 0.98 8.79
N GLN A 11 0.07 0.06 8.88
CA GLN A 11 0.35 -1.37 9.05
C GLN A 11 1.05 -1.97 7.83
N LEU A 12 0.56 -1.65 6.61
CA LEU A 12 1.19 -2.11 5.37
C LEU A 12 2.65 -1.67 5.25
N ILE A 13 2.97 -0.42 5.60
CA ILE A 13 4.35 0.08 5.56
C ILE A 13 5.21 -0.55 6.65
N LYS A 14 4.66 -0.78 7.85
CA LYS A 14 5.38 -1.44 8.95
C LYS A 14 5.77 -2.87 8.59
N ASP A 15 4.85 -3.61 8.00
CA ASP A 15 5.09 -5.01 7.60
C ASP A 15 5.93 -5.10 6.32
N TYR A 16 5.76 -4.15 5.41
CA TYR A 16 6.43 -4.11 4.11
C TYR A 16 7.00 -2.72 3.81
N PRO A 17 8.15 -2.33 4.40
CA PRO A 17 8.71 -0.97 4.25
C PRO A 17 8.94 -0.51 2.80
N VAL A 18 9.20 -1.45 1.89
CA VAL A 18 9.34 -1.21 0.45
C VAL A 18 8.08 -0.61 -0.20
N LEU A 19 6.90 -0.85 0.37
CA LEU A 19 5.65 -0.28 -0.15
C LEU A 19 5.65 1.25 -0.09
N LYS A 20 6.46 1.88 0.75
CA LYS A 20 6.57 3.34 0.81
C LYS A 20 6.88 3.94 -0.56
N GLU A 21 7.78 3.33 -1.33
CA GLU A 21 8.15 3.81 -2.68
C GLU A 21 7.00 3.62 -3.69
N VAL A 22 6.31 2.48 -3.61
CA VAL A 22 5.12 2.20 -4.44
C VAL A 22 4.03 3.25 -4.16
N LEU A 23 3.68 3.46 -2.90
CA LEU A 23 2.63 4.41 -2.50
C LEU A 23 2.98 5.85 -2.94
N GLN A 24 4.24 6.25 -2.81
CA GLN A 24 4.72 7.56 -3.29
C GLN A 24 4.58 7.71 -4.81
N ALA A 25 4.86 6.66 -5.59
CA ALA A 25 4.68 6.68 -7.05
C ALA A 25 3.21 6.91 -7.47
N TYR A 26 2.25 6.52 -6.62
CA TYR A 26 0.82 6.82 -6.77
C TYR A 26 0.40 8.17 -6.18
N GLY A 27 1.34 9.00 -5.72
CA GLY A 27 1.03 10.30 -5.12
C GLY A 27 0.68 10.25 -3.64
N LEU A 28 0.70 9.08 -2.99
CA LEU A 28 0.43 8.90 -1.56
C LEU A 28 1.68 9.16 -0.71
N HIS A 29 2.16 10.40 -0.79
CA HIS A 29 3.35 10.88 -0.07
C HIS A 29 3.15 10.92 1.46
N CYS A 30 1.90 10.86 1.92
CA CYS A 30 1.53 10.90 3.33
C CYS A 30 1.94 9.64 4.13
N ALA A 31 2.59 8.64 3.50
CA ALA A 31 3.20 7.45 4.13
C ALA A 31 4.18 7.72 5.31
N GLY A 32 4.41 8.98 5.70
CA GLY A 32 5.13 9.39 6.91
C GLY A 32 4.36 10.35 7.84
N CYS A 33 3.06 10.59 7.61
CA CYS A 33 2.21 11.43 8.46
C CYS A 33 1.53 10.57 9.53
N PHE A 34 1.60 10.97 10.80
CA PHE A 34 1.00 10.29 11.96
C PHE A 34 -0.52 10.08 11.86
N LEU A 35 -1.19 10.78 10.93
CA LEU A 35 -2.63 10.62 10.66
C LEU A 35 -2.96 9.30 9.92
N ASN A 36 -2.00 8.64 9.28
CA ASN A 36 -2.24 7.44 8.45
C ASN A 36 -2.19 6.11 9.22
N GLU A 37 -2.10 6.14 10.55
CA GLU A 37 -2.00 4.92 11.36
C GLU A 37 -3.29 4.07 11.27
N TRP A 38 -4.43 4.74 11.02
CA TRP A 38 -5.75 4.10 10.92
C TRP A 38 -6.42 4.29 9.56
N ASP A 39 -5.83 5.08 8.65
CA ASP A 39 -6.38 5.28 7.31
C ASP A 39 -6.16 4.05 6.45
N THR A 40 -7.26 3.52 5.93
CA THR A 40 -7.22 2.42 4.96
C THR A 40 -6.57 2.88 3.65
N LEU A 41 -5.86 1.99 2.97
CA LEU A 41 -5.24 2.30 1.68
C LEU A 41 -6.25 2.85 0.67
N ALA A 42 -7.43 2.22 0.59
CA ALA A 42 -8.49 2.64 -0.31
C ALA A 42 -9.08 4.01 0.10
N GLY A 43 -9.26 4.25 1.40
CA GLY A 43 -9.73 5.53 1.93
C GLY A 43 -8.78 6.67 1.61
N GLY A 44 -7.48 6.49 1.90
CA GLY A 44 -6.45 7.48 1.59
C GLY A 44 -6.35 7.78 0.09
N ALA A 45 -6.36 6.75 -0.75
CA ALA A 45 -6.36 6.93 -2.21
C ALA A 45 -7.58 7.69 -2.73
N ARG A 46 -8.78 7.42 -2.20
CA ARG A 46 -10.01 8.15 -2.56
C ARG A 46 -9.97 9.61 -2.14
N LEU A 47 -9.45 9.92 -0.94
CA LEU A 47 -9.28 11.31 -0.48
C LEU A 47 -8.35 12.12 -1.40
N HIS A 48 -7.41 11.45 -2.05
CA HIS A 48 -6.51 12.04 -3.05
C HIS A 48 -7.07 12.00 -4.48
N GLY A 49 -8.34 11.63 -4.66
CA GLY A 49 -9.04 11.72 -5.95
C GLY A 49 -8.72 10.62 -6.95
N MET A 50 -8.15 9.48 -6.51
CA MET A 50 -7.90 8.36 -7.41
C MET A 50 -9.21 7.80 -7.98
N SER A 51 -9.19 7.56 -9.29
CA SER A 51 -10.22 6.79 -9.98
C SER A 51 -10.19 5.32 -9.58
N GLU A 52 -11.28 4.60 -9.86
CA GLU A 52 -11.35 3.14 -9.65
C GLU A 52 -10.28 2.38 -10.46
N ARG A 53 -9.87 2.91 -11.61
CA ARG A 53 -8.78 2.33 -12.41
C ARG A 53 -7.42 2.49 -11.73
N GLU A 54 -7.15 3.66 -11.17
CA GLU A 54 -5.92 3.91 -10.41
C GLU A 54 -5.88 3.08 -9.14
N MET A 55 -7.02 2.96 -8.44
CA MET A 55 -7.17 2.06 -7.29
C MET A 55 -6.85 0.61 -7.67
N TYR A 56 -7.39 0.11 -8.78
CA TYR A 56 -7.12 -1.25 -9.25
C TYR A 56 -5.62 -1.47 -9.50
N ASN A 57 -4.96 -0.52 -10.17
CA ASN A 57 -3.52 -0.61 -10.44
C ASN A 57 -2.70 -0.56 -9.14
N LEU A 58 -3.04 0.35 -8.22
CA LEU A 58 -2.41 0.45 -6.90
C LEU A 58 -2.50 -0.86 -6.13
N LEU A 59 -3.69 -1.46 -6.04
CA LEU A 59 -3.89 -2.72 -5.35
C LEU A 59 -3.12 -3.87 -6.01
N ARG A 60 -3.08 -3.91 -7.34
CA ARG A 60 -2.30 -4.92 -8.08
C ARG A 60 -0.82 -4.83 -7.73
N ASP A 61 -0.25 -3.64 -7.83
CA ASP A 61 1.19 -3.41 -7.66
C ASP A 61 1.62 -3.64 -6.20
N VAL A 62 0.80 -3.20 -5.22
CA VAL A 62 1.03 -3.51 -3.79
C VAL A 62 1.00 -5.02 -3.54
N ASN A 63 0.00 -5.73 -4.07
CA ASN A 63 -0.11 -7.18 -3.91
C ASN A 63 1.06 -7.94 -4.57
N GLU A 64 1.57 -7.43 -5.69
CA GLU A 64 2.75 -7.99 -6.36
C GLU A 64 4.02 -7.84 -5.52
N VAL A 65 4.24 -6.66 -4.93
CA VAL A 65 5.39 -6.42 -4.06
C VAL A 65 5.32 -7.28 -2.80
N ILE A 66 4.15 -7.37 -2.16
CA ILE A 66 3.94 -8.24 -0.98
C ILE A 66 4.28 -9.70 -1.32
N ARG A 67 3.71 -10.22 -2.42
CA ARG A 67 3.93 -11.61 -2.84
C ARG A 67 5.39 -11.88 -3.17
N THR A 68 6.05 -10.96 -3.86
CA THR A 68 7.48 -11.08 -4.20
C THR A 68 8.35 -11.11 -2.94
N ARG A 69 8.04 -10.28 -1.92
CA ARG A 69 8.80 -10.26 -0.66
C ARG A 69 8.62 -11.52 0.19
N VAL A 70 7.41 -12.08 0.23
CA VAL A 70 7.17 -13.36 0.91
C VAL A 70 8.04 -14.47 0.32
N LEU A 71 8.13 -14.55 -1.02
CA LEU A 71 8.96 -15.56 -1.69
C LEU A 71 10.45 -15.44 -1.33
N TYR A 72 11.00 -14.23 -1.19
CA TYR A 72 12.40 -14.07 -0.80
C TYR A 72 12.64 -14.37 0.68
N ALA A 73 11.69 -14.03 1.56
CA ALA A 73 11.81 -14.28 3.01
C ALA A 73 11.71 -15.77 3.38
N GLU A 74 11.01 -16.59 2.59
CA GLU A 74 10.86 -18.04 2.81
C GLU A 74 12.05 -18.86 2.27
N THR A 75 12.97 -18.24 1.52
CA THR A 75 14.15 -18.90 0.93
C THR A 75 15.46 -18.64 1.68
N GLN A 76 15.40 -17.95 2.82
CA GLN A 76 16.51 -17.62 3.72
C GLN A 76 16.30 -18.27 5.09
#